data_AF-A0A4Y2S2I4-F1
#
_entry.id   AF-A0A4Y2S2I4-F1
#
_cell.length_a   1.000
_cell.length_b   1.000
_cell.length_c   1.000
_cell.angle_alpha   90.00
_cell.angle_beta   90.00
_cell.angle_gamma   90.00
#
_symmetry.space_group_name_H-M   'P 1'
#
loop_
_entity.id
_entity.type
_entity.pdbx_description
1 polymer ?
#
loop_
_entity_poly.entity_id
_entity_poly.type
_entity_poly.pdbx_seq_one_letter_code
_entity_poly.pdbx_strand_id
1 'polypeptide(L)'
;MSRFATVNKVKNFFYLAEGSVGLTWDKAHTGDPGNELADHHAKLATDEGEKLEIPTQYSCVKFKIEKNLINDWQETWDGYDSESGRRTRDFVPKVNRNFLVLSKYLVFFLSGHGPLP
;
A
#
# COMPACT_ATOMS: atom_id res chain seq x y z
N MET A 1 5.25 24.82 2.33
CA MET A 1 5.88 24.46 1.03
C MET A 1 5.36 23.10 0.55
N SER A 2 5.07 22.93 -0.74
CA SER A 2 4.64 21.62 -1.27
C SER A 2 5.80 20.64 -1.36
N ARG A 3 5.58 19.38 -0.97
CA ARG A 3 6.55 18.28 -1.00
C ARG A 3 7.19 18.08 -2.38
N PHE A 4 6.44 18.34 -3.45
CA PHE A 4 6.91 18.27 -4.83
C PHE A 4 7.97 19.33 -5.16
N ALA A 5 7.82 20.55 -4.62
CA ALA A 5 8.78 21.63 -4.86
C ALA A 5 10.13 21.30 -4.22
N THR A 6 10.13 20.71 -3.02
CA THR A 6 11.36 20.28 -2.34
C THR A 6 12.05 19.15 -3.10
N VAL A 7 11.31 18.13 -3.55
CA VAL A 7 11.89 17.02 -4.33
C VAL A 7 12.49 17.51 -5.64
N ASN A 8 11.80 18.41 -6.35
CA ASN A 8 12.32 18.95 -7.61
C ASN A 8 13.56 19.81 -7.39
N LYS A 9 13.63 20.58 -6.30
CA LYS A 9 14.86 21.31 -5.93
C LYS A 9 16.02 20.37 -5.70
N VAL A 10 15.83 19.32 -4.88
CA VAL A 10 16.87 18.32 -4.58
C VAL A 10 17.35 17.63 -5.87
N LYS A 11 16.42 17.20 -6.74
CA LYS A 11 16.77 16.63 -8.05
C LYS A 11 17.61 17.58 -8.91
N ASN A 12 17.26 18.86 -8.91
CA ASN A 12 17.98 19.86 -9.69
C ASN A 12 19.41 20.07 -9.14
N PHE A 13 19.58 20.06 -7.82
CA PHE A 13 20.92 20.09 -7.22
C PHE A 13 21.77 18.88 -7.64
N PHE A 14 21.22 17.67 -7.60
CA PHE A 14 21.93 16.48 -8.05
C PHE A 14 22.26 16.52 -9.55
N TYR A 15 21.35 17.03 -10.38
CA TYR A 15 21.60 17.22 -11.80
C TYR A 15 22.78 18.18 -12.05
N LEU A 16 22.79 19.33 -11.36
CA LEU A 16 23.86 20.32 -11.47
C LEU A 16 25.20 19.84 -10.90
N ALA A 17 25.21 18.86 -10.00
CA ALA A 17 26.44 18.30 -9.45
C ALA A 17 27.22 17.42 -10.44
N GLU A 18 26.60 17.00 -11.56
CA GLU A 18 27.25 16.25 -12.66
C GLU A 18 28.16 15.09 -12.20
N GLY A 19 27.74 14.33 -11.18
CA GLY A 19 28.51 13.19 -10.66
C GLY A 19 29.63 13.54 -9.67
N SER A 20 29.79 14.82 -9.32
CA SER A 20 30.71 15.30 -8.28
C SER A 20 30.27 14.90 -6.86
N VAL A 21 29.08 14.34 -6.71
CA VAL A 21 28.51 13.88 -5.44
C VAL A 21 28.23 12.39 -5.53
N GLY A 22 28.83 11.61 -4.62
CA GLY A 22 28.50 10.21 -4.40
C GLY A 22 27.47 10.05 -3.29
N LEU A 23 26.50 9.14 -3.48
CA LEU A 23 25.55 8.75 -2.44
C LEU A 23 25.88 7.34 -1.97
N THR A 24 26.07 7.17 -0.68
CA THR A 24 26.29 5.87 -0.04
C THR A 24 25.19 5.63 1.00
N TRP A 25 24.82 4.37 1.17
CA TRP A 25 23.91 3.95 2.22
C TRP A 25 24.73 3.40 3.37
N ASP A 26 24.61 4.03 4.53
CA ASP A 26 25.18 3.53 5.76
C ASP A 26 24.07 3.16 6.75
N LYS A 27 24.34 2.19 7.62
CA LYS A 27 23.39 1.78 8.65
C LYS A 27 23.33 2.83 9.75
N ALA A 28 22.11 3.18 10.15
CA ALA A 28 21.88 3.99 11.34
C ALA A 28 22.48 3.32 12.59
N HIS A 29 22.96 4.14 13.53
CA HIS A 29 23.44 3.71 14.84
C HIS A 29 24.67 2.78 14.81
N THR A 30 25.52 2.91 13.79
CA THR A 30 26.79 2.16 13.68
C THR A 30 27.97 2.91 14.30
N GLY A 31 27.75 4.07 14.94
CA GLY A 31 28.81 4.88 15.53
C GLY A 31 29.42 5.93 14.60
N ASP A 32 28.83 6.19 13.42
CA ASP A 32 29.29 7.26 12.53
C ASP A 32 28.89 8.63 13.13
N PRO A 33 29.85 9.49 13.53
CA PRO A 33 29.53 10.73 14.23
C PRO A 33 28.70 11.71 13.39
N GLY A 34 28.88 11.70 12.07
CA GLY A 34 28.15 12.58 11.15
C GLY A 34 26.68 12.18 11.04
N ASN A 35 26.41 10.88 10.88
CA ASN A 35 25.07 10.32 10.81
C ASN A 35 24.33 10.47 12.15
N GLU A 36 25.01 10.23 13.27
CA GLU A 36 24.43 10.40 14.60
C GLU A 36 24.08 11.87 14.90
N LEU A 37 24.95 12.81 14.51
CA LEU A 37 24.68 14.24 14.66
C LEU A 37 23.48 14.67 13.78
N ALA A 38 23.41 14.17 12.55
CA ALA A 38 22.29 14.44 11.65
C ALA A 38 20.96 13.89 12.22
N ASP A 39 20.97 12.67 12.77
CA ASP A 39 19.79 12.06 13.40
C ASP A 39 19.35 12.83 14.66
N HIS A 40 20.29 13.26 15.50
CA HIS A 40 20.02 14.10 16.67
C HIS A 40 19.32 15.41 16.26
N HIS A 41 19.83 16.11 15.25
CA HIS A 41 19.18 17.33 14.76
C HIS A 41 17.82 17.06 14.10
N ALA A 42 17.66 15.95 13.37
CA ALA A 42 16.38 15.58 12.78
C ALA A 42 15.31 15.29 13.86
N LYS A 43 15.69 14.68 14.98
CA LYS A 43 14.81 14.47 16.14
C LYS A 43 14.39 15.79 16.77
N LEU A 44 15.35 16.68 17.07
CA LEU A 44 15.04 18.02 17.59
C LEU A 44 14.11 18.78 16.65
N ALA A 45 14.35 18.75 15.35
CA ALA A 45 13.49 19.39 14.37
C ALA A 45 12.09 18.75 14.27
N THR A 46 11.93 17.47 14.63
CA THR A 46 10.62 16.82 14.69
C THR A 46 9.86 17.21 15.95
N ASP A 47 10.56 17.40 17.06
CA ASP A 47 9.99 17.79 18.36
C ASP A 47 9.63 19.28 18.42
N GLU A 48 10.51 20.14 17.89
CA GLU A 48 10.38 21.61 17.95
C GLU A 48 9.81 22.22 16.66
N GLY A 49 9.77 21.45 15.58
CA GLY A 49 9.40 21.95 14.25
C GLY A 49 7.90 22.16 14.05
N GLU A 50 7.59 23.01 13.07
CA GLU A 50 6.21 23.21 12.63
C GLU A 50 5.68 21.94 11.94
N LYS A 51 4.51 21.45 12.39
CA LYS A 51 3.83 20.33 11.73
C LYS A 51 3.37 20.76 10.34
N LEU A 52 4.14 20.40 9.33
CA LEU A 52 3.72 20.56 7.95
C LEU A 52 2.59 19.58 7.66
N GLU A 53 1.40 20.10 7.34
CA GLU A 53 0.30 19.29 6.82
C GLU A 53 0.66 18.79 5.42
N ILE A 54 1.32 17.64 5.38
CA ILE A 54 1.58 16.93 4.14
C ILE A 54 0.32 16.16 3.79
N PRO A 55 -0.29 16.39 2.61
CA PRO A 55 -1.44 15.62 2.17
C PRO A 55 -1.13 14.12 2.21
N THR A 56 -2.11 13.34 2.66
CA THR A 56 -1.97 11.89 2.71
C THR A 56 -1.58 11.38 1.32
N GLN A 57 -0.53 10.56 1.25
CA GLN A 57 -0.07 10.00 -0.01
C GLN A 57 -1.21 9.23 -0.70
N TYR A 58 -1.31 9.36 -2.02
CA TYR A 58 -2.31 8.65 -2.82
C TYR A 58 -2.30 7.14 -2.57
N SER A 59 -1.12 6.54 -2.42
CA SER A 59 -0.94 5.12 -2.08
C SER A 59 -1.62 4.74 -0.76
N CYS A 60 -1.52 5.60 0.26
CA CYS A 60 -2.15 5.37 1.56
C CYS A 60 -3.68 5.49 1.46
N VAL A 61 -4.18 6.49 0.74
CA VAL A 61 -5.64 6.63 0.49
C VAL A 61 -6.17 5.42 -0.27
N LYS A 62 -5.49 5.04 -1.37
CA LYS A 62 -5.83 3.85 -2.16
C LYS A 62 -5.85 2.61 -1.28
N PHE A 63 -4.79 2.35 -0.52
CA PHE A 63 -4.72 1.19 0.38
C PHE A 63 -5.89 1.14 1.37
N LYS A 64 -6.26 2.27 1.99
CA LYS A 64 -7.40 2.34 2.91
C LYS A 64 -8.72 2.02 2.23
N ILE A 65 -8.97 2.61 1.06
CA ILE A 65 -10.20 2.34 0.28
C ILE A 65 -10.28 0.86 -0.09
N GLU A 66 -9.19 0.29 -0.60
CA GLU A 66 -9.15 -1.12 -1.03
C GLU A 66 -9.35 -2.07 0.14
N LYS A 67 -8.77 -1.75 1.31
CA LYS A 67 -8.95 -2.53 2.52
C LYS A 67 -10.41 -2.50 3.01
N ASN A 68 -11.01 -1.31 3.06
CA ASN A 68 -12.40 -1.16 3.48
C ASN A 68 -13.33 -1.90 2.53
N LEU A 69 -13.15 -1.74 1.22
CA LEU A 69 -13.94 -2.45 0.21
C LEU A 69 -13.88 -3.97 0.41
N ILE A 70 -12.70 -4.54 0.67
CA ILE A 70 -12.59 -6.00 0.87
C ILE A 70 -13.27 -6.45 2.15
N ASN A 71 -13.22 -5.64 3.22
CA ASN A 71 -13.94 -5.95 4.45
C ASN A 71 -15.46 -5.93 4.23
N ASP A 72 -16.00 -4.88 3.61
CA ASP A 72 -17.43 -4.77 3.33
C ASP A 72 -17.93 -5.94 2.46
N TRP A 73 -17.13 -6.34 1.48
CA TRP A 73 -17.42 -7.50 0.65
C TRP A 73 -17.33 -8.81 1.43
N GLN A 74 -16.37 -8.95 2.34
CA GLN A 74 -16.25 -10.12 3.20
C GLN A 74 -17.46 -10.25 4.13
N GLU A 75 -17.93 -9.15 4.72
CA GLU A 75 -19.15 -9.16 5.55
C GLU A 75 -20.39 -9.59 4.74
N THR A 76 -20.53 -9.05 3.53
CA THR A 76 -21.60 -9.45 2.60
C THR A 76 -21.47 -10.92 2.22
N TRP A 77 -20.24 -11.36 1.92
CA TRP A 77 -19.94 -12.75 1.59
C TRP A 77 -20.29 -13.67 2.74
N ASP A 78 -19.97 -13.28 3.97
CA ASP A 78 -20.23 -14.06 5.17
C ASP A 78 -21.72 -14.18 5.47
N GLY A 79 -22.50 -13.14 5.19
CA GLY A 79 -23.96 -13.15 5.32
C GLY A 79 -24.74 -13.82 4.18
N TYR A 80 -24.10 -14.20 3.08
CA TYR A 80 -24.81 -14.69 1.88
C TYR A 80 -25.20 -16.18 1.99
N ASP A 81 -26.45 -16.46 2.34
CA ASP A 81 -26.92 -17.77 2.80
C ASP A 81 -27.68 -18.63 1.75
N SER A 82 -27.50 -18.36 0.46
CA SER A 82 -28.10 -19.21 -0.59
C SER A 82 -27.37 -20.55 -0.71
N GLU A 83 -28.04 -21.58 -1.25
CA GLU A 83 -27.41 -22.89 -1.47
C GLU A 83 -26.20 -22.82 -2.43
N SER A 84 -26.27 -21.97 -3.46
CA SER A 84 -25.13 -21.67 -4.35
C SER A 84 -24.06 -20.85 -3.64
N GLY A 85 -24.43 -19.93 -2.75
CA GLY A 85 -23.53 -19.14 -1.92
C GLY A 85 -22.73 -20.00 -0.95
N ARG A 86 -23.38 -20.89 -0.21
CA ARG A 86 -22.75 -21.85 0.70
C ARG A 86 -21.76 -22.76 -0.04
N ARG A 87 -22.19 -23.39 -1.14
CA ARG A 87 -21.31 -24.22 -1.98
C ARG A 87 -20.11 -23.43 -2.48
N THR A 88 -20.30 -22.21 -2.96
CA THR A 88 -19.19 -21.38 -3.46
C THR A 88 -18.21 -21.03 -2.33
N ARG A 89 -18.70 -20.83 -1.10
CA ARG A 89 -17.88 -20.53 0.09
C ARG A 89 -17.03 -21.70 0.57
N ASP A 90 -17.47 -22.93 0.36
CA ASP A 90 -16.66 -24.12 0.64
C ASP A 90 -15.36 -24.12 -0.18
N PHE A 91 -15.37 -23.56 -1.40
CA PHE A 91 -14.18 -23.41 -2.24
C PHE A 91 -13.49 -22.05 -2.08
N VAL A 92 -14.25 -21.01 -1.76
CA VAL A 92 -13.79 -19.62 -1.64
C VAL A 92 -14.18 -19.07 -0.26
N PRO A 93 -13.48 -19.47 0.80
CA PRO A 93 -13.87 -19.10 2.16
C PRO A 93 -13.69 -17.61 2.45
N LYS A 94 -12.85 -16.91 1.69
CA LYS A 94 -12.60 -15.47 1.85
C LYS A 94 -12.56 -14.75 0.51
N VAL A 95 -13.06 -13.52 0.50
CA VAL A 95 -12.98 -12.61 -0.64
C VAL A 95 -11.52 -12.24 -0.87
N ASN A 96 -11.07 -12.36 -2.12
CA ASN A 96 -9.71 -12.01 -2.52
C ASN A 96 -9.71 -11.35 -3.89
N ARG A 97 -8.97 -10.25 -4.03
CA ARG A 97 -8.79 -9.53 -5.31
C ARG A 97 -8.08 -10.32 -6.39
N ASN A 98 -7.22 -11.26 -6.01
CA ASN A 98 -6.47 -12.10 -6.94
C ASN A 98 -7.31 -13.27 -7.46
N PHE A 99 -8.52 -13.44 -6.94
CA PHE A 99 -9.43 -14.49 -7.33
C PHE A 99 -10.20 -14.08 -8.60
N LEU A 100 -9.46 -13.84 -9.69
CA LEU A 100 -10.02 -13.30 -10.93
C LEU A 100 -10.23 -14.33 -12.04
N VAL A 101 -9.98 -15.62 -11.80
CA VAL A 101 -10.16 -16.63 -12.87
C VAL A 101 -10.63 -17.96 -12.30
N LEU A 102 -11.89 -18.05 -11.87
CA LEU A 102 -12.58 -19.33 -11.96
C LEU A 102 -13.06 -19.47 -13.41
N SER A 103 -12.70 -20.56 -14.07
CA SER A 103 -13.20 -20.84 -15.42
C SER A 103 -14.72 -20.70 -15.47
N LYS A 104 -15.29 -20.31 -16.62
CA LYS A 104 -16.75 -20.22 -16.78
C LYS A 104 -17.48 -21.49 -16.32
N TYR A 105 -16.86 -22.65 -16.51
CA TYR A 105 -17.39 -23.95 -16.09
C TYR A 105 -17.42 -24.09 -14.58
N LEU A 106 -16.38 -23.61 -13.89
CA LEU A 106 -16.30 -23.64 -12.44
C LEU A 106 -17.31 -22.66 -11.81
N VAL A 107 -17.50 -21.48 -12.41
CA VAL A 107 -18.56 -20.55 -11.98
C VAL A 107 -19.94 -21.18 -12.15
N PHE A 108 -20.20 -21.84 -13.28
CA PHE A 108 -21.47 -22.53 -13.52
C PHE A 108 -21.71 -23.71 -12.58
N PHE A 109 -20.67 -24.49 -12.29
CA PHE A 109 -20.73 -25.59 -11.34
C PHE A 109 -21.06 -25.09 -9.93
N LEU A 110 -20.35 -24.06 -9.46
CA LEU A 110 -20.53 -23.50 -8.12
C LEU A 110 -21.86 -22.77 -7.95
N SER A 111 -22.31 -22.04 -8.98
CA SER A 111 -23.60 -21.35 -8.97
C SER A 111 -24.80 -22.26 -9.21
N GLY A 112 -24.59 -23.46 -9.77
CA GLY A 112 -25.67 -24.37 -10.18
C GLY A 112 -26.47 -23.89 -11.39
N HIS A 113 -25.92 -22.99 -12.22
CA HIS A 113 -26.62 -22.31 -13.30
C HIS A 113 -26.06 -22.59 -14.71
N GLY A 114 -25.29 -23.67 -14.92
CA GLY A 114 -24.86 -24.08 -16.27
C GLY A 114 -25.24 -25.53 -16.60
N PRO A 115 -24.99 -25.95 -17.85
CA PRO A 115 -25.26 -27.31 -18.29
C PRO A 115 -24.46 -28.28 -17.41
N LEU A 116 -25.19 -29.03 -16.58
CA LEU A 116 -24.66 -30.17 -15.85
C LEU A 116 -24.25 -31.24 -16.88
N PRO A 117 -23.13 -31.97 -16.68
CA PRO A 117 -22.97 -33.27 -17.32
C PRO A 117 -23.99 -34.28 -16.80
#